data_AF-A0A7S3BJY7-F1
#
_entry.id   AF-A0A7S3BJY7-F1
#
_cell.length_a   1.000
_cell.length_b   1.000
_cell.length_c   1.000
_cell.angle_alpha   90.00
_cell.angle_beta   90.00
_cell.angle_gamma   90.00
#
_symmetry.space_group_name_H-M   'P 1'
#
loop_
_entity.id
_entity.type
_entity.pdbx_description
1 polymer ?
#
loop_
_entity_poly.entity_id
_entity_poly.type
_entity_poly.pdbx_seq_one_letter_code
_entity_poly.pdbx_strand_id
1 'polypeptide(L)'
;CAACASTAERYEAAAAEYHDSARFFTVDFNEARMFCRQCKLKVVPAVHIYRDGTLRAAMALGSSSWEAFATQLAEWVTLDAEGEQTMDASDKERVAAVEAALPMRVERLQSHELL
;
A
#
# COMPACT_ATOMS: atom_id res chain seq x y z
N CYS A 1 -3.21 -21.76 13.23
CA CYS A 1 -1.96 -22.53 13.45
C CYS A 1 -1.27 -22.01 14.71
N ALA A 2 -0.48 -22.81 15.45
CA ALA A 2 0.13 -22.37 16.72
C ALA A 2 1.09 -21.18 16.54
N ALA A 3 1.93 -21.20 15.50
CA ALA A 3 2.82 -20.10 15.18
C ALA A 3 2.04 -18.80 14.83
N CYS A 4 0.93 -18.93 14.09
CA CYS A 4 0.02 -17.82 13.75
C CYS A 4 -0.55 -17.18 15.02
N ALA A 5 -1.01 -18.01 15.97
CA ALA A 5 -1.57 -17.54 17.24
C ALA A 5 -0.52 -16.81 18.09
N SER A 6 0.73 -17.30 18.09
CA SER A 6 1.83 -16.69 18.88
C SER A 6 2.21 -15.27 18.44
N THR A 7 1.87 -14.89 17.21
CA THR A 7 2.16 -13.55 16.65
C THR A 7 0.94 -12.65 16.57
N ALA A 8 -0.26 -13.16 16.87
CA ALA A 8 -1.53 -12.46 16.67
C ALA A 8 -1.63 -11.17 17.50
N GLU A 9 -1.37 -11.25 18.81
CA GLU A 9 -1.44 -10.09 19.71
C GLU A 9 -0.48 -8.97 19.28
N ARG A 10 0.75 -9.32 18.89
CA ARG A 10 1.72 -8.32 18.43
C ARG A 10 1.32 -7.70 17.09
N TYR A 11 0.68 -8.48 16.21
CA TYR A 11 0.14 -7.99 14.94
C TYR A 11 -1.02 -7.04 15.15
N GLU A 12 -1.94 -7.35 16.06
CA GLU A 12 -3.03 -6.46 16.44
C GLU A 12 -2.53 -5.18 17.09
N ALA A 13 -1.51 -5.27 17.96
CA ALA A 13 -0.87 -4.10 18.55
C ALA A 13 -0.22 -3.19 17.49
N ALA A 14 0.54 -3.75 16.55
CA ALA A 14 1.11 -2.99 15.45
C ALA A 14 0.04 -2.39 14.54
N ALA A 15 -1.05 -3.13 14.28
CA ALA A 15 -2.17 -2.61 13.49
C ALA A 15 -2.86 -1.41 14.15
N ALA A 16 -2.96 -1.41 15.48
CA ALA A 16 -3.48 -0.29 16.24
C ALA A 16 -2.50 0.90 16.26
N GLU A 17 -1.20 0.64 16.44
CA GLU A 17 -0.16 1.68 16.46
C GLU A 17 -0.07 2.42 15.11
N TYR A 18 -0.09 1.69 14.00
CA TYR A 18 0.10 2.25 12.66
C TYR A 18 -1.20 2.45 11.88
N HIS A 19 -2.37 2.48 12.54
CA HIS A 19 -3.67 2.52 11.88
C HIS A 19 -3.88 3.74 10.95
N ASP A 20 -3.25 4.87 11.27
CA ASP A 20 -3.32 6.09 10.46
C ASP A 20 -2.42 6.04 9.22
N SER A 21 -1.37 5.22 9.24
CA SER A 21 -0.34 5.20 8.18
C SER A 21 -0.31 3.92 7.36
N ALA A 22 -0.90 2.82 7.85
CA ALA A 22 -0.86 1.52 7.19
C ALA A 22 -2.16 0.75 7.38
N ARG A 23 -2.48 -0.08 6.39
CA ARG A 23 -3.62 -1.01 6.44
C ARG A 23 -3.12 -2.43 6.64
N PHE A 24 -3.70 -3.11 7.62
CA PHE A 24 -3.34 -4.47 8.00
C PHE A 24 -4.42 -5.42 7.52
N PHE A 25 -4.01 -6.51 6.88
CA PHE A 25 -4.89 -7.55 6.36
C PHE A 25 -4.36 -8.93 6.76
N THR A 26 -5.26 -9.78 7.23
CA THR A 26 -4.98 -11.19 7.45
C THR A 26 -5.56 -12.01 6.30
N VAL A 27 -4.84 -13.07 5.92
CA VAL A 27 -5.26 -13.99 4.87
C VAL A 27 -5.28 -15.39 5.47
N ASP A 28 -6.44 -16.04 5.45
CA ASP A 28 -6.53 -17.43 5.84
C ASP A 28 -5.91 -18.31 4.74
N PHE A 29 -4.88 -19.08 5.12
CA PHE A 29 -4.15 -19.92 4.18
C PHE A 29 -5.02 -21.01 3.55
N ASN A 30 -5.98 -21.57 4.29
CA ASN A 30 -6.84 -22.65 3.80
C ASN A 30 -7.88 -22.14 2.81
N GLU A 31 -8.40 -20.94 3.02
CA GLU A 31 -9.36 -20.32 2.11
C GLU A 31 -8.67 -19.73 0.86
N ALA A 32 -7.46 -19.17 1.03
CA ALA A 32 -6.73 -18.48 -0.03
C ALA A 32 -5.57 -19.29 -0.63
N ARG A 33 -5.63 -20.63 -0.61
CA ARG A 33 -4.50 -21.51 -1.02
C ARG A 33 -3.89 -21.14 -2.38
N MET A 34 -4.72 -20.82 -3.37
CA MET A 34 -4.24 -20.47 -4.72
C MET A 34 -3.42 -19.18 -4.71
N PHE A 35 -3.91 -18.16 -4.00
CA PHE A 35 -3.18 -16.91 -3.80
C PHE A 35 -1.87 -17.14 -3.05
N CYS A 36 -1.89 -17.89 -1.94
CA CYS A 36 -0.68 -18.21 -1.18
C CYS A 36 0.38 -18.94 -2.02
N ARG A 37 -0.04 -19.81 -2.95
CA ARG A 37 0.86 -20.49 -3.90
C ARG A 37 1.45 -19.54 -4.94
N GLN A 38 0.66 -18.59 -5.46
CA GLN A 38 1.15 -17.55 -6.38
C GLN A 38 2.17 -16.64 -5.70
N CYS A 39 1.93 -16.32 -4.44
CA CYS A 39 2.87 -15.62 -3.57
C CYS A 39 4.12 -16.44 -3.19
N LYS A 40 4.20 -17.71 -3.60
CA LYS A 40 5.29 -18.64 -3.30
C LYS A 40 5.55 -18.77 -1.78
N LEU A 41 4.50 -18.67 -0.97
CA LEU A 41 4.59 -18.84 0.48
C LEU A 41 4.99 -20.28 0.81
N LYS A 42 6.12 -20.44 1.51
CA LYS A 42 6.64 -21.75 1.94
C LYS A 42 6.33 -22.07 3.40
N VAL A 43 6.04 -21.06 4.22
CA VAL A 43 5.84 -21.17 5.67
C VAL A 43 4.72 -20.25 6.12
N VAL A 44 4.08 -20.59 7.24
CA VAL A 44 3.08 -19.75 7.91
C VAL A 44 3.39 -19.62 9.41
N PRO A 45 3.20 -18.43 10.02
CA PRO A 45 2.71 -17.21 9.38
C PRO A 45 3.80 -16.54 8.53
N ALA A 46 3.37 -15.75 7.55
CA ALA A 46 4.23 -14.97 6.67
C ALA A 46 3.58 -13.61 6.46
N VAL A 47 4.39 -12.60 6.23
CA VAL A 47 3.94 -11.21 6.05
C VAL A 47 4.51 -10.64 4.77
N HIS A 48 3.68 -9.90 4.06
CA HIS A 48 4.05 -9.09 2.91
C HIS A 48 3.79 -7.62 3.25
N ILE A 49 4.73 -6.75 2.89
CA ILE A 49 4.59 -5.30 2.99
C ILE A 49 4.45 -4.76 1.56
N TYR A 50 3.35 -4.07 1.30
CA TYR A 50 3.07 -3.44 0.01
C TYR A 50 3.04 -1.92 0.17
N ARG A 51 3.59 -1.22 -0.83
CA ARG A 51 3.54 0.23 -0.94
C ARG A 51 3.42 0.62 -2.41
N ASP A 52 2.55 1.57 -2.73
CA ASP A 52 2.26 2.02 -4.10
C ASP A 52 1.96 0.86 -5.06
N GLY A 53 1.16 -0.11 -4.58
CA GLY A 53 0.81 -1.32 -5.33
C GLY A 53 1.97 -2.31 -5.55
N THR A 54 3.16 -2.06 -4.99
CA THR A 54 4.36 -2.87 -5.19
C THR A 54 4.77 -3.58 -3.90
N LEU A 55 5.19 -4.84 -4.02
CA LEU A 55 5.75 -5.61 -2.90
C LEU A 55 7.12 -5.05 -2.50
N ARG A 56 7.24 -4.55 -1.27
CA ARG A 56 8.49 -4.03 -0.71
C ARG A 56 9.26 -5.08 0.07
N ALA A 57 8.55 -5.89 0.86
CA ALA A 57 9.14 -6.95 1.64
C ALA A 57 8.22 -8.15 1.74
N ALA A 58 8.81 -9.35 1.83
CA ALA A 58 8.13 -10.58 2.13
C ALA A 58 9.00 -11.43 3.05
N MET A 59 8.46 -11.87 4.19
CA MET A 59 9.23 -12.67 5.16
C MET A 59 8.35 -13.63 5.94
N ALA A 60 8.98 -14.68 6.46
CA ALA A 60 8.36 -15.53 7.47
C ALA A 60 8.17 -14.72 8.75
N LEU A 61 6.96 -14.77 9.32
CA LEU A 61 6.66 -14.09 10.57
C LEU A 61 6.73 -15.11 11.71
N GLY A 62 7.44 -14.77 12.76
CA GLY A 62 7.65 -15.61 13.91
C GLY A 62 8.25 -14.81 15.05
N SER A 63 8.40 -15.42 16.21
CA SER A 63 8.95 -14.75 17.39
C SER A 63 10.34 -14.13 17.14
N SER A 64 11.20 -14.81 16.38
CA SER A 64 12.57 -14.37 16.07
C SER A 64 12.65 -13.36 14.92
N SER A 65 11.64 -13.28 14.06
CA SER A 65 11.62 -12.33 12.92
C SER A 65 10.71 -11.13 13.16
N TRP A 66 10.02 -11.09 14.30
CA TRP A 66 9.11 -9.99 14.66
C TRP A 66 9.80 -8.63 14.66
N GLU A 67 10.98 -8.55 15.28
CA GLU A 67 11.74 -7.30 15.38
C GLU A 67 12.16 -6.80 13.99
N ALA A 68 12.62 -7.70 13.12
CA ALA A 68 12.96 -7.36 11.74
C ALA A 68 11.73 -6.86 10.94
N PHE A 69 10.56 -7.46 11.16
CA PHE A 69 9.31 -6.98 10.59
C PHE A 69 8.94 -5.59 11.10
N ALA A 70 8.96 -5.37 12.41
CA ALA A 70 8.60 -4.09 13.02
C ALA A 70 9.51 -2.95 12.54
N THR A 71 10.82 -3.19 12.46
CA THR A 71 11.79 -2.22 11.92
C THR A 71 11.48 -1.86 10.47
N GLN A 72 11.23 -2.84 9.60
CA GLN A 72 10.89 -2.56 8.19
C GLN A 72 9.55 -1.82 8.07
N LEU A 73 8.54 -2.22 8.84
CA LEU A 73 7.25 -1.54 8.86
C LEU A 73 7.42 -0.06 9.25
N ALA A 74 8.15 0.21 10.33
CA ALA A 74 8.43 1.57 10.78
C ALA A 74 9.14 2.39 9.70
N GLU A 75 10.20 1.84 9.08
CA GLU A 75 10.92 2.51 7.99
C GLU A 75 10.00 2.91 6.83
N TRP A 76 9.12 2.00 6.39
CA TRP A 76 8.23 2.26 5.27
C TRP A 76 7.10 3.23 5.60
N VAL A 77 6.67 3.29 6.86
CA VAL A 77 5.66 4.23 7.36
C VAL A 77 6.26 5.63 7.56
N THR A 78 7.48 5.75 8.09
CA THR A 78 8.10 7.06 8.34
C THR A 78 8.49 7.80 7.06
N LEU A 79 8.78 7.08 5.99
CA LEU A 79 9.05 7.67 4.67
C LEU A 79 7.86 8.50 4.12
N ASP A 80 6.65 8.31 4.65
CA ASP A 80 5.49 9.14 4.30
C ASP A 80 5.48 10.49 5.04
N ALA A 81 6.11 10.57 6.23
CA ALA A 81 6.17 11.80 7.02
C ALA A 81 7.18 12.82 6.43
N GLU A 82 8.20 12.34 5.71
CA GLU A 82 9.24 13.18 5.09
C GLU A 82 8.99 13.43 3.59
N GLY A 83 7.90 12.87 3.06
CA GLY A 83 7.47 12.94 1.66
C GLY A 83 6.59 14.15 1.30
N GLU A 84 6.26 15.03 2.26
CA GLU A 84 5.72 16.37 1.95
C GLU A 84 6.86 17.30 1.51
N GLN A 85 7.66 16.88 0.54
CA GLN A 85 8.55 17.78 -0.20
C GLN A 85 7.70 18.53 -1.21
N THR A 86 7.36 19.76 -0.82
CA THR A 86 7.06 20.92 -1.65
C THR A 86 7.16 20.62 -3.15
N MET A 87 6.01 20.50 -3.83
CA MET A 87 5.93 20.81 -5.25
C MET A 87 6.42 22.25 -5.41
N ASP A 88 7.69 22.37 -5.80
CA ASP A 88 8.32 23.64 -6.12
C ASP A 88 7.50 24.32 -7.22
N ALA A 89 7.29 25.63 -7.09
CA ALA A 89 6.41 26.42 -7.94
C ALA A 89 6.77 26.36 -9.43
N SER A 90 7.93 25.80 -9.77
CA SER A 90 8.44 25.59 -11.13
C SER A 90 7.59 24.61 -11.97
N ASP A 91 6.90 23.63 -11.37
CA ASP A 91 6.06 22.69 -12.14
C ASP A 91 4.66 23.25 -12.48
N LYS A 92 4.18 24.29 -11.77
CA LYS A 92 2.93 24.98 -12.14
C LYS A 92 3.03 25.66 -13.51
N GLU A 93 4.22 26.13 -13.89
CA GLU A 93 4.43 26.81 -15.16
C GLU A 93 4.44 25.85 -16.36
N ARG A 94 4.84 24.58 -16.14
CA ARG A 94 4.83 23.55 -17.18
C ARG A 94 3.43 22.99 -17.45
N VAL A 95 2.58 22.87 -16.43
CA VAL A 95 1.19 22.41 -16.60
C VAL A 95 0.35 23.48 -17.32
N ALA A 96 0.54 24.77 -17.01
CA ALA A 96 -0.13 25.87 -17.72
C ALA A 96 0.27 25.95 -19.21
N ALA A 97 1.53 25.65 -19.54
CA ALA A 97 2.00 25.64 -20.93
C ALA A 97 1.40 24.49 -21.76
N VAL A 98 1.07 23.35 -21.14
CA VAL A 98 0.43 22.21 -21.84
C VAL A 98 -1.05 22.50 -22.10
N GLU A 99 -1.77 23.16 -21.18
CA GLU A 99 -3.17 23.56 -21.41
C GLU A 99 -3.30 24.67 -22.46
N ALA A 100 -2.33 25.58 -22.58
CA ALA A 100 -2.34 26.62 -23.60
C ALA A 100 -2.04 26.10 -25.03
N ALA A 101 -1.47 24.89 -25.17
CA ALA A 101 -1.00 24.34 -26.44
C ALA A 101 -1.96 23.35 -27.11
N LEU A 102 -3.16 23.11 -26.57
CA LEU A 102 -4.17 22.22 -27.16
C LEU A 102 -5.33 22.99 -27.80
N PRO A 103 -5.27 23.35 -29.10
CA PRO A 103 -6.45 23.74 -29.85
C PRO A 103 -7.21 22.47 -30.27
N MET A 104 -7.87 21.80 -29.33
CA MET A 104 -8.82 20.73 -29.63
C MET A 104 -10.17 21.15 -29.03
N ARG A 105 -10.99 21.74 -29.90
CA ARG A 105 -12.42 21.99 -29.70
C ARG A 105 -13.07 20.75 -29.11
N VAL A 106 -13.39 20.77 -27.83
CA VAL A 106 -14.46 19.94 -27.28
C VAL A 106 -15.75 20.70 -27.60
N GLU A 107 -16.34 20.42 -28.75
CA GLU A 107 -17.74 20.77 -29.00
C GLU A 107 -18.58 20.09 -27.91
N ARG A 108 -19.08 20.90 -26.96
CA ARG A 108 -20.21 20.52 -26.11
C ARG A 108 -21.36 20.13 -27.03
N LEU A 109 -21.57 18.84 -27.22
CA LEU A 109 -22.87 18.30 -27.58
C LEU A 109 -23.84 18.69 -26.46
N GLN A 110 -24.50 19.84 -26.63
CA GLN A 110 -25.72 20.15 -25.93
C GLN A 110 -26.77 19.16 -26.45
N SER A 111 -27.03 18.10 -25.69
CA SER A 111 -28.23 17.29 -25.86
C SER A 111 -29.42 18.15 -25.44
N HIS A 112 -29.91 18.92 -26.41
CA HIS A 112 -31.23 19.52 -26.39
C HIS A 112 -32.29 18.42 -26.35
N GLU A 113 -33.34 18.75 -25.60
CA GLU A 113 -34.66 18.14 -25.49
C GLU A 113 -35.18 17.43 -26.76
N LEU A 114 -35.90 16.31 -26.54
CA LEU A 114 -37.02 15.74 -27.30
C LEU A 114 -37.33 14.42 -26.54
N LEU A 115 -38.45 14.19 -25.84
CA LEU A 115 -39.83 14.65 -25.90
C LEU A 115 -40.48 14.44 -24.52
#